data_AF-A0A0B6ZS91-F1
#
_entry.id   AF-A0A0B6ZS91-F1
#
_cell.length_a   1.000
_cell.length_b   1.000
_cell.length_c   1.000
_cell.angle_alpha   90.00
_cell.angle_beta   90.00
_cell.angle_gamma   90.00
#
_symmetry.space_group_name_H-M   'P 1'
#
loop_
_entity.id
_entity.type
_entity.pdbx_description
1 polymer ?
#
loop_
_entity_poly.entity_id
_entity_poly.type
_entity_poly.pdbx_seq_one_letter_code
_entity_poly.pdbx_strand_id
1 'polypeptide(L)'
;QVFRQRILKMATSTKNESGVKEYTMLPGSVAGGPHGLGDPNDRSLRKVEKEIVIPQKMKEKAKKLKCSSEIRGFGECAKEQGLLMPFKCRTAAACLKSCLESAYADPVFVDLCTDEYLRERSEYRRTGIRTKERKQKAVS
;
A
#
# COMPACT_ATOMS: atom_id res chain seq x y z
N GLN A 1 39.59 -30.32 -1.66
CA GLN A 1 38.17 -30.67 -1.42
C GLN A 1 37.47 -29.53 -0.66
N VAL A 2 37.18 -28.40 -1.33
CA VAL A 2 36.60 -27.21 -0.66
C VAL A 2 35.45 -26.66 -1.50
N PHE A 3 34.38 -27.44 -1.66
CA PHE A 3 33.20 -27.00 -2.43
C PHE A 3 31.89 -27.60 -1.93
N ARG A 4 31.78 -27.87 -0.62
CA ARG A 4 30.54 -28.43 -0.01
C ARG A 4 30.00 -27.68 1.20
N GLN A 5 30.56 -26.51 1.54
CA GLN A 5 30.16 -25.75 2.74
C GLN A 5 29.50 -24.38 2.46
N ARG A 6 28.84 -24.20 1.31
CA ARG A 6 28.18 -22.92 0.96
C ARG A 6 26.66 -22.97 0.76
N ILE A 7 26.03 -24.14 0.84
CA ILE A 7 24.57 -24.30 0.67
C ILE A 7 23.78 -24.29 2.01
N LEU A 8 24.45 -24.26 3.16
CA LEU A 8 23.77 -24.36 4.47
C LEU A 8 23.47 -23.04 5.20
N LYS A 9 23.74 -21.88 4.60
CA LYS A 9 23.56 -20.57 5.26
C LYS A 9 22.31 -19.77 4.84
N MET A 10 21.41 -20.34 4.03
CA MET A 10 20.18 -19.65 3.59
C MET A 10 18.88 -20.40 3.95
N ALA A 11 18.86 -21.18 5.03
CA ALA A 11 17.62 -21.78 5.54
C ALA A 11 17.17 -21.00 6.78
N THR A 12 16.19 -20.10 6.63
CA THR A 12 15.53 -19.47 7.78
C THR A 12 14.46 -20.41 8.32
N SER A 13 14.76 -21.11 9.42
CA SER A 13 13.83 -22.03 10.08
C SER A 13 12.76 -21.23 10.85
N THR A 14 11.50 -21.35 10.44
CA THR A 14 10.35 -21.00 11.28
C THR A 14 9.68 -22.30 11.72
N LYS A 15 9.43 -22.46 13.03
CA LYS A 15 8.81 -23.66 13.61
C LYS A 15 7.29 -23.52 13.53
N ASN A 16 6.60 -24.50 12.96
CA ASN A 16 5.16 -24.69 13.12
C ASN A 16 4.86 -25.56 14.36
N GLU A 17 3.62 -25.52 14.86
CA GLU A 17 3.14 -26.33 16.00
C GLU A 17 3.10 -27.85 15.70
N SER A 18 3.48 -28.28 14.50
CA SER A 18 3.46 -29.68 14.07
C SER A 18 4.86 -30.29 13.85
N GLY A 19 5.93 -29.58 14.19
CA GLY A 19 7.30 -30.14 14.15
C GLY A 19 7.85 -30.47 12.76
N VAL A 20 7.19 -30.03 11.68
CA VAL A 20 7.67 -30.25 10.30
C VAL A 20 8.52 -29.06 9.88
N LYS A 21 9.81 -29.30 9.59
CA LYS A 21 10.72 -28.27 9.05
C LYS A 21 10.34 -27.96 7.60
N GLU A 22 9.56 -26.91 7.39
CA GLU A 22 9.24 -26.42 6.05
C GLU A 22 10.41 -25.58 5.51
N TYR A 23 11.10 -26.10 4.49
CA TYR A 23 12.20 -25.41 3.81
C TYR A 23 11.62 -24.51 2.72
N THR A 24 11.28 -23.28 3.07
CA THR A 24 10.91 -22.25 2.09
C THR A 24 12.16 -21.49 1.63
N MET A 25 12.27 -21.30 0.32
CA MET A 25 13.34 -20.48 -0.29
C MET A 25 13.14 -18.98 -0.05
N LEU A 26 11.99 -18.59 0.51
CA LEU A 26 11.59 -17.20 0.76
C LEU A 26 11.51 -16.93 2.26
N PRO A 27 11.85 -15.71 2.71
CA PRO A 27 11.73 -15.36 4.13
C PRO A 27 10.27 -15.46 4.60
N GLY A 28 10.07 -15.80 5.88
CA GLY A 28 8.73 -15.93 6.47
C GLY A 28 7.87 -14.66 6.40
N SER A 29 8.49 -13.48 6.27
CA SER A 29 7.80 -12.21 5.99
C SER A 29 7.10 -12.18 4.62
N VAL A 30 7.49 -13.04 3.68
CA VAL A 30 6.97 -13.11 2.31
C VAL A 30 6.12 -14.36 2.10
N ALA A 31 6.54 -15.51 2.61
CA ALA A 31 5.90 -16.80 2.35
C ALA A 31 5.37 -17.53 3.60
N GLY A 32 5.42 -16.89 4.78
CA GLY A 32 4.91 -17.46 6.03
C GLY A 32 3.42 -17.17 6.28
N GLY A 33 3.00 -17.36 7.53
CA GLY A 33 1.63 -17.07 7.97
C GLY A 33 0.61 -18.16 7.61
N PRO A 34 -0.64 -18.03 8.11
CA PRO A 34 -1.67 -19.08 8.02
C PRO A 34 -2.11 -19.40 6.58
N HIS A 35 -1.92 -18.47 5.65
CA HIS A 35 -2.29 -18.62 4.23
C HIS A 35 -1.09 -18.54 3.27
N GLY A 36 0.15 -18.58 3.78
CA GLY A 36 1.36 -18.43 2.94
C GLY A 36 1.52 -17.03 2.31
N LEU A 37 0.85 -16.01 2.85
CA LEU A 37 0.84 -14.62 2.34
C LEU A 37 1.87 -13.71 3.06
N GLY A 38 2.69 -14.30 3.93
CA GLY A 38 3.61 -13.62 4.83
C GLY A 38 3.04 -13.44 6.24
N ASP A 39 3.93 -13.15 7.19
CA ASP A 39 3.59 -12.92 8.59
C ASP A 39 2.60 -11.75 8.78
N PRO A 40 1.41 -11.96 9.39
CA PRO A 40 0.46 -10.89 9.69
C PRO A 40 1.03 -9.78 10.60
N ASN A 41 1.99 -10.09 11.47
CA ASN A 41 2.54 -9.13 12.44
C ASN A 41 3.75 -8.35 11.89
N ASP A 42 4.20 -8.67 10.67
CA ASP A 42 5.32 -7.98 10.02
C ASP A 42 4.93 -6.56 9.59
N ARG A 43 5.55 -5.57 10.24
CA ARG A 43 5.39 -4.13 9.95
C ARG A 43 6.42 -3.58 8.95
N SER A 44 7.32 -4.42 8.42
CA SER A 44 8.31 -3.95 7.44
C SER A 44 7.65 -3.57 6.11
N LEU A 45 8.07 -2.42 5.57
CA LEU A 45 7.62 -1.92 4.29
C LEU A 45 8.58 -2.31 3.18
N ARG A 46 8.05 -2.93 2.13
CA ARG A 46 8.79 -3.21 0.90
C ARG A 46 8.96 -1.91 0.11
N LYS A 47 9.95 -1.89 -0.79
CA LYS A 47 10.19 -0.74 -1.70
C LYS A 47 8.92 -0.32 -2.44
N VAL A 48 8.20 -1.28 -3.02
CA VAL A 48 6.93 -1.04 -3.73
C VAL A 48 5.85 -0.47 -2.80
N GLU A 49 5.81 -0.91 -1.56
CA GLU A 49 4.81 -0.44 -0.59
C GLU A 49 5.09 1.03 -0.21
N LYS A 50 6.37 1.36 0.02
CA LYS A 50 6.83 2.71 0.34
C LYS A 50 6.71 3.69 -0.82
N GLU A 51 7.08 3.29 -2.03
CA GLU A 51 7.18 4.19 -3.19
C GLU A 51 5.88 4.28 -4.00
N ILE A 52 5.02 3.25 -3.97
CA ILE A 52 3.84 3.17 -4.84
C ILE A 52 2.55 3.06 -4.03
N VAL A 53 2.46 2.07 -3.13
CA VAL A 53 1.17 1.74 -2.47
C VAL A 53 0.75 2.81 -1.46
N ILE A 54 1.67 3.23 -0.58
CA ILE A 54 1.39 4.27 0.41
C ILE A 54 1.08 5.61 -0.28
N PRO A 55 1.89 6.10 -1.25
CA PRO A 55 1.56 7.32 -1.99
C PRO A 55 0.21 7.25 -2.72
N GLN A 56 -0.14 6.10 -3.30
CA GLN A 56 -1.45 5.91 -3.92
C GLN A 56 -2.60 6.02 -2.91
N LYS A 57 -2.46 5.40 -1.73
CA LYS A 57 -3.45 5.49 -0.64
C LYS A 57 -3.54 6.92 -0.09
N MET A 58 -2.41 7.60 0.08
CA MET A 58 -2.35 9.01 0.45
C MET A 58 -3.08 9.88 -0.57
N LYS A 59 -2.86 9.68 -1.87
CA LYS A 59 -3.56 10.41 -2.94
C LYS A 59 -5.07 10.25 -2.82
N GLU A 60 -5.56 9.01 -2.68
CA GLU A 60 -6.99 8.73 -2.56
C GLU A 60 -7.61 9.38 -1.31
N LYS A 61 -6.90 9.39 -0.19
CA LYS A 61 -7.36 10.04 1.04
C LYS A 61 -7.27 11.56 0.97
N ALA A 62 -6.17 12.11 0.48
CA ALA A 62 -5.96 13.55 0.34
C ALA A 62 -7.05 14.15 -0.52
N LYS A 63 -7.44 13.45 -1.60
CA LYS A 63 -8.56 13.87 -2.45
C LYS A 63 -9.89 13.98 -1.73
N LYS A 64 -10.15 13.11 -0.74
CA LYS A 64 -11.42 13.09 0.00
C LYS A 64 -11.44 14.04 1.19
N LEU A 65 -10.31 14.15 1.89
CA LEU A 65 -10.23 14.81 3.20
C LEU A 65 -9.63 16.21 3.16
N LYS A 66 -8.61 16.45 2.32
CA LYS A 66 -7.83 17.70 2.31
C LYS A 66 -8.14 18.57 1.07
N CYS A 67 -8.06 17.97 -0.12
CA CYS A 67 -8.10 18.69 -1.40
C CYS A 67 -9.46 18.62 -2.11
N SER A 68 -10.56 18.52 -1.35
CA SER A 68 -11.90 18.35 -1.94
C SER A 68 -12.33 19.58 -2.74
N SER A 69 -11.91 20.78 -2.31
CA SER A 69 -12.26 22.05 -2.96
C SER A 69 -11.53 22.25 -4.29
N GLU A 70 -10.26 21.90 -4.33
CA GLU A 70 -9.37 21.99 -5.49
C GLU A 70 -9.77 20.96 -6.55
N ILE A 71 -10.22 19.78 -6.12
CA ILE A 71 -10.79 18.77 -7.03
C ILE A 71 -12.08 19.25 -7.63
N ARG A 72 -12.94 19.90 -6.84
CA ARG A 72 -14.20 20.45 -7.36
C ARG A 72 -13.91 21.54 -8.39
N GLY A 73 -13.03 22.50 -8.08
CA GLY A 73 -12.65 23.56 -9.01
C GLY A 73 -11.97 23.04 -10.29
N PHE A 74 -11.09 22.05 -10.16
CA PHE A 74 -10.51 21.37 -11.33
C PHE A 74 -11.57 20.61 -12.14
N GLY A 75 -12.51 19.95 -11.47
CA GLY A 75 -13.61 19.22 -12.09
C GLY A 75 -14.60 20.13 -12.83
N GLU A 76 -14.90 21.31 -12.28
CA GLU A 76 -15.71 22.35 -12.94
C GLU A 76 -15.03 22.86 -14.21
N CYS A 77 -13.75 23.24 -14.12
CA CYS A 77 -12.98 23.67 -15.29
C CYS A 77 -12.89 22.56 -16.36
N ALA A 78 -12.67 21.29 -15.94
CA ALA A 78 -12.61 20.17 -16.87
C ALA A 78 -13.95 19.92 -17.58
N LYS A 79 -15.09 20.13 -16.90
CA LYS A 79 -16.42 20.01 -17.51
C LYS A 79 -16.69 21.11 -18.53
N GLU A 80 -16.27 22.34 -18.25
CA GLU A 80 -16.48 23.47 -19.16
C GLU A 80 -15.57 23.43 -20.40
N GLN A 81 -14.29 23.11 -20.20
CA GLN A 81 -13.28 23.21 -21.25
C GLN A 81 -13.13 21.93 -22.07
N GLY A 82 -13.60 20.79 -21.55
CA GLY A 82 -13.56 19.50 -22.22
C GLY A 82 -12.17 19.17 -22.78
N LEU A 83 -12.06 19.12 -24.11
CA LEU A 83 -10.80 18.80 -24.81
C LEU A 83 -9.70 19.85 -24.60
N LEU A 84 -10.05 21.11 -24.29
CA LEU A 84 -9.11 22.20 -24.05
C LEU A 84 -8.58 22.25 -22.60
N MET A 85 -8.99 21.31 -21.74
CA MET A 85 -8.62 21.25 -20.31
C MET A 85 -7.11 21.38 -20.07
N PRO A 86 -6.19 20.67 -20.75
CA PRO A 86 -4.75 20.76 -20.47
C PRO A 86 -4.13 22.15 -20.73
N PHE A 87 -4.82 22.98 -21.51
CA PHE A 87 -4.38 24.33 -21.84
C PHE A 87 -5.05 25.37 -20.94
N LYS A 88 -6.36 25.25 -20.73
CA LYS A 88 -7.18 26.25 -20.03
C LYS A 88 -7.25 26.03 -18.52
N CYS A 89 -7.13 24.79 -18.04
CA CYS A 89 -7.25 24.44 -16.62
C CYS A 89 -5.89 24.28 -15.91
N ARG A 90 -4.80 24.83 -16.47
CA ARG A 90 -3.44 24.71 -15.90
C ARG A 90 -3.35 25.27 -14.48
N THR A 91 -4.01 26.39 -14.22
CA THR A 91 -4.02 27.02 -12.88
C THR A 91 -4.75 26.14 -11.86
N ALA A 92 -5.94 25.64 -12.20
CA ALA A 92 -6.68 24.72 -11.33
C ALA A 92 -5.90 23.40 -11.09
N ALA A 93 -5.21 22.90 -12.12
CA ALA A 93 -4.32 21.74 -11.98
C ALA A 93 -3.12 22.02 -11.05
N ALA A 94 -2.54 23.22 -11.13
CA ALA A 94 -1.44 23.65 -10.26
C ALA A 94 -1.90 23.75 -8.80
N CYS A 95 -3.08 24.32 -8.54
CA CYS A 95 -3.68 24.37 -7.19
C CYS A 95 -3.94 22.98 -6.63
N LEU A 96 -4.47 22.06 -7.44
CA LEU A 96 -4.67 20.68 -7.01
C LEU A 96 -3.34 19.97 -6.72
N LYS A 97 -2.33 20.20 -7.56
CA LYS A 97 -0.98 19.65 -7.37
C LYS A 97 -0.36 20.16 -6.07
N SER A 98 -0.40 21.46 -5.81
CA SER A 98 0.18 22.04 -4.59
C SER A 98 -0.54 21.55 -3.33
N CYS A 99 -1.86 21.39 -3.38
CA CYS A 99 -2.61 20.81 -2.27
C CYS A 99 -2.15 19.36 -1.99
N LEU A 100 -2.01 18.53 -3.03
CA LEU A 100 -1.52 17.16 -2.85
C LEU A 100 -0.08 17.12 -2.33
N GLU A 101 0.81 18.00 -2.81
CA GLU A 101 2.18 18.13 -2.31
C GLU A 101 2.22 18.50 -0.83
N SER A 102 1.37 19.45 -0.39
CA SER A 102 1.24 19.80 1.03
C SER A 102 0.76 18.61 1.88
N ALA A 103 -0.12 17.77 1.34
CA ALA A 103 -0.57 16.56 2.02
C ALA A 103 0.54 15.52 2.13
N TYR A 104 1.43 15.40 1.13
CA TYR A 104 2.58 14.48 1.19
C TYR A 104 3.69 14.96 2.13
N ALA A 105 3.82 16.28 2.33
CA ALA A 105 4.80 16.87 3.24
C ALA A 105 4.43 16.71 4.72
N ASP A 106 3.17 16.38 5.02
CA ASP A 106 2.68 16.20 6.39
C ASP A 106 3.01 14.78 6.92
N PRO A 107 3.96 14.64 7.87
CA PRO A 107 4.39 13.34 8.38
C PRO A 107 3.27 12.61 9.13
N VAL A 108 2.37 13.34 9.79
CA VAL A 108 1.23 12.74 10.50
C VAL A 108 0.29 12.07 9.51
N PHE A 109 0.11 12.67 8.34
CA PHE A 109 -0.71 12.09 7.29
C PHE A 109 -0.05 10.87 6.63
N VAL A 110 1.27 10.90 6.45
CA VAL A 110 2.05 9.75 5.96
C VAL A 110 1.91 8.55 6.91
N ASP A 111 2.09 8.78 8.21
CA ASP A 111 2.02 7.73 9.23
C ASP A 111 0.61 7.14 9.31
N LEU A 112 -0.43 7.99 9.29
CA LEU A 112 -1.82 7.55 9.27
C LEU A 112 -2.13 6.64 8.07
N CYS A 113 -1.66 7.02 6.87
CA CYS A 113 -1.86 6.22 5.66
C CYS A 113 -1.05 4.92 5.69
N THR A 114 0.15 4.95 6.28
CA THR A 114 1.03 3.79 6.46
C THR A 114 0.41 2.78 7.41
N ASP A 115 -0.07 3.23 8.57
CA ASP A 115 -0.69 2.35 9.56
C ASP A 115 -1.98 1.74 9.05
N GLU A 116 -2.80 2.50 8.31
CA GLU A 116 -3.98 1.94 7.68
C GLU A 116 -3.63 0.88 6.63
N TYR A 117 -2.58 1.10 5.84
CA TYR A 117 -2.08 0.10 4.90
C TYR A 117 -1.59 -1.17 5.61
N LEU A 118 -0.78 -1.03 6.66
CA LEU A 118 -0.27 -2.15 7.45
C LEU A 118 -1.41 -2.94 8.10
N ARG A 119 -2.44 -2.26 8.61
CA ARG A 119 -3.64 -2.91 9.14
C ARG A 119 -4.36 -3.72 8.07
N GLU A 120 -4.61 -3.13 6.90
CA GLU A 120 -5.27 -3.83 5.78
C GLU A 120 -4.46 -5.05 5.31
N ARG A 121 -3.13 -4.93 5.27
CA ARG A 121 -2.18 -5.99 4.92
C ARG A 121 -2.18 -7.11 5.96
N SER A 122 -2.12 -6.77 7.24
CA SER A 122 -2.23 -7.73 8.35
C SER A 122 -3.52 -8.53 8.26
N GLU A 123 -4.66 -7.86 8.05
CA GLU A 123 -5.95 -8.54 7.89
C GLU A 123 -6.00 -9.43 6.65
N TYR A 124 -5.43 -8.99 5.53
CA TYR A 124 -5.32 -9.83 4.33
C TYR A 124 -4.46 -11.07 4.58
N ARG A 125 -3.34 -10.94 5.28
CA ARG A 125 -2.46 -12.07 5.63
C ARG A 125 -3.11 -13.03 6.63
N ARG A 126 -3.92 -12.51 7.55
CA ARG A 126 -4.65 -13.30 8.55
C ARG A 126 -5.84 -14.06 7.96
N THR A 127 -6.58 -13.44 7.04
CA THR A 127 -7.87 -13.96 6.55
C THR A 127 -7.83 -14.51 5.12
N GLY A 128 -6.82 -14.13 4.34
CA GLY A 128 -6.75 -14.43 2.90
C GLY A 128 -7.69 -13.61 2.02
N ILE A 129 -8.56 -12.76 2.59
CA ILE A 129 -9.61 -12.04 1.84
C ILE A 129 -9.19 -10.59 1.59
N ARG A 130 -9.29 -10.09 0.36
CA ARG A 130 -8.88 -8.71 0.04
C ARG A 130 -9.84 -7.67 0.61
N THR A 131 -9.35 -6.49 0.97
CA THR A 131 -10.18 -5.39 1.49
C THR A 131 -11.36 -5.04 0.58
N LYS A 132 -11.18 -5.10 -0.75
CA LYS A 132 -12.27 -4.82 -1.72
C LYS A 132 -13.37 -5.88 -1.64
N GLU A 133 -13.01 -7.15 -1.58
CA GLU A 133 -13.95 -8.27 -1.45
C GLU A 133 -14.71 -8.20 -0.12
N ARG A 134 -14.04 -7.84 0.98
CA ARG A 134 -14.71 -7.62 2.27
C ARG A 134 -15.74 -6.50 2.22
N LYS A 135 -15.41 -5.38 1.58
CA LYS A 135 -16.34 -4.26 1.41
C LYS A 135 -17.54 -4.61 0.52
N GLN A 136 -17.36 -5.47 -0.47
CA GLN A 136 -18.47 -5.97 -1.31
C GLN A 136 -19.40 -6.89 -0.51
N LYS A 137 -18.84 -7.83 0.27
CA LYS A 137 -19.63 -8.74 1.12
C LYS A 137 -20.40 -8.03 2.24
N ALA A 138 -19.90 -6.89 2.74
CA ALA A 138 -20.56 -6.13 3.79
C ALA A 138 -21.72 -5.25 3.29
N VAL A 139 -21.88 -5.12 1.97
CA VAL A 139 -22.92 -4.30 1.32
C VAL A 139 -24.00 -5.18 0.65
N SER A 140 -23.77 -6.49 0.55
CA SER A 140 -24.78 -7.51 0.21
C SER A 140 -25.49 -8.01 1.45
#